data_AF-A0A2M9DZK9-F1
#
_entry.id   AF-A0A2M9DZK9-F1
#
_cell.length_a   1.000
_cell.length_b   1.000
_cell.length_c   1.000
_cell.angle_alpha   90.00
_cell.angle_beta   90.00
_cell.angle_gamma   90.00
#
_symmetry.space_group_name_H-M   'P 1'
#
loop_
_entity.id
_entity.type
_entity.pdbx_description
1 polymer ?
#
loop_
_entity_poly.entity_id
_entity_poly.type
_entity_poly.pdbx_seq_one_letter_code
_entity_poly.pdbx_strand_id
1 'polypeptide(L)'
;MGRGERVYPDYALLAQTKRDEESARFIWEAKYRIANEASLREAFFQAKSYALRLASAGFALVAVEGVWVSLAREQFAFDKLLHFSWATLAQTEGFSSLAKLCAKSRLETAK
;
A
#
# COMPACT_ATOMS: atom_id res chain seq x y z
N MET A 1 -3.12 -10.77 17.97
CA MET A 1 -1.66 -10.61 18.08
C MET A 1 -1.38 -9.47 19.06
N GLY A 2 -0.51 -9.73 20.05
CA GLY A 2 -0.58 -9.20 21.41
C GLY A 2 0.03 -7.82 21.67
N ARG A 3 -0.27 -7.31 22.87
CA ARG A 3 0.25 -6.08 23.47
C ARG A 3 1.79 -6.20 23.62
N GLY A 4 2.55 -5.65 22.69
CA GLY A 4 4.01 -5.55 22.83
C GLY A 4 4.79 -5.38 21.53
N GLU A 5 4.38 -6.05 20.45
CA GLU A 5 5.06 -5.93 19.15
C GLU A 5 4.44 -4.80 18.33
N ARG A 6 5.18 -3.69 18.27
CA ARG A 6 4.89 -2.59 17.37
C ARG A 6 5.45 -2.92 15.99
N VAL A 7 4.64 -3.62 15.19
CA VAL A 7 4.96 -3.86 13.79
C VAL A 7 4.49 -2.67 12.96
N TYR A 8 5.43 -2.04 12.25
CA TYR A 8 5.20 -0.85 11.43
C TYR A 8 5.44 -1.16 9.96
N PRO A 9 4.72 -0.51 9.03
CA PRO A 9 5.11 -0.51 7.63
C PRO A 9 6.42 0.25 7.43
N ASP A 10 7.12 -0.02 6.32
CA ASP A 10 8.32 0.75 5.96
C ASP A 10 8.00 2.23 5.74
N TYR A 11 6.90 2.52 5.02
CA TYR A 11 6.44 3.90 4.82
C TYR A 11 4.91 4.02 4.91
N ALA A 12 4.46 5.05 5.62
CA ALA A 12 3.06 5.44 5.74
C ALA A 12 2.86 6.86 5.20
N LEU A 13 2.07 6.99 4.13
CA LEU A 13 1.82 8.26 3.44
C LEU A 13 0.62 8.99 4.05
N LEU A 14 0.79 10.30 4.27
CA LEU A 14 -0.22 11.17 4.88
C LEU A 14 -0.71 10.61 6.23
N ALA A 15 0.24 10.20 7.08
CA ALA A 15 -0.08 9.59 8.36
C ALA A 15 -0.58 10.62 9.38
N GLN A 16 -1.63 10.27 10.12
CA GLN A 16 -2.05 10.92 11.36
C GLN A 16 -1.37 10.17 12.50
N THR A 17 -0.63 10.89 13.34
CA THR A 17 0.16 10.30 14.44
C THR A 17 -0.44 10.58 15.81
N LYS A 18 -1.65 11.15 15.85
CA LYS A 18 -2.39 11.35 17.10
C LYS A 18 -2.63 9.99 17.74
N ARG A 19 -2.17 9.86 18.98
CA ARG A 19 -2.27 8.63 19.77
C ARG A 19 -3.73 8.16 19.86
N ASP A 20 -3.93 6.86 19.66
CA ASP A 20 -5.25 6.18 19.65
C ASP A 20 -6.16 6.58 18.45
N GLU A 21 -5.65 7.39 17.53
CA GLU A 21 -6.30 7.81 16.28
C GLU A 21 -5.35 7.67 15.08
N GLU A 22 -4.35 6.77 15.18
CA GLU A 22 -3.34 6.61 14.14
C GLU A 22 -3.95 6.09 12.84
N SER A 23 -3.68 6.78 11.75
CA SER A 23 -4.12 6.37 10.41
C SER A 23 -3.10 6.78 9.36
N ALA A 24 -3.22 6.22 8.16
CA ALA A 24 -2.43 6.62 7.00
C ALA A 24 -3.28 6.47 5.75
N ARG A 25 -3.13 7.37 4.78
CA ARG A 25 -3.92 7.29 3.54
C ARG A 25 -3.49 6.10 2.68
N PHE A 26 -2.20 5.79 2.68
CA PHE A 26 -1.62 4.76 1.83
C PHE A 26 -0.31 4.24 2.45
N ILE A 27 0.02 2.98 2.20
CA ILE A 27 1.22 2.32 2.76
C ILE A 27 2.14 1.85 1.64
N TRP A 28 3.45 1.95 1.83
CA TRP A 28 4.45 1.29 0.99
C TRP A 28 5.24 0.30 1.83
N GLU A 29 5.27 -0.95 1.39
CA GLU A 29 6.07 -2.02 1.96
C GLU A 29 7.14 -2.40 0.92
N ALA A 30 8.41 -2.24 1.29
CA ALA A 30 9.53 -2.51 0.41
C ALA A 30 10.05 -3.93 0.66
N LYS A 31 10.19 -4.72 -0.40
CA LYS A 31 10.91 -5.98 -0.39
C LYS A 31 12.04 -5.88 -1.39
N TYR A 32 13.21 -6.44 -1.08
CA TYR A 32 14.28 -6.49 -2.07
C TYR A 32 13.80 -7.26 -3.32
N ARG A 33 13.09 -8.37 -3.13
CA ARG A 33 12.65 -9.24 -4.23
C ARG A 33 11.32 -9.93 -3.94
N ILE A 34 10.48 -10.08 -4.95
CA ILE A 34 9.27 -10.92 -4.93
C ILE A 34 9.36 -11.88 -6.11
N ALA A 35 9.96 -13.06 -5.87
CA ALA A 35 10.38 -13.96 -6.94
C ALA A 35 9.26 -14.89 -7.44
N ASN A 36 8.22 -15.11 -6.64
CA ASN A 36 7.14 -16.05 -6.94
C ASN A 36 5.84 -15.68 -6.21
N GLU A 37 4.74 -16.36 -6.56
CA GLU A 37 3.42 -16.08 -5.97
C GLU A 37 3.40 -16.31 -4.45
N ALA A 38 4.15 -17.28 -3.93
CA ALA A 38 4.20 -17.53 -2.48
C ALA A 38 4.78 -16.33 -1.72
N SER A 39 5.92 -15.80 -2.16
CA SER A 39 6.51 -14.58 -1.59
C SER A 39 5.62 -13.35 -1.78
N LEU A 40 4.89 -13.26 -2.90
CA LEU A 40 3.93 -12.18 -3.15
C LEU A 40 2.75 -12.25 -2.16
N ARG A 41 2.19 -13.44 -1.92
CA ARG A 41 1.10 -13.66 -0.96
C ARG A 41 1.54 -13.30 0.46
N GLU A 42 2.73 -13.70 0.86
CA GLU A 42 3.29 -13.38 2.18
C GLU A 42 3.41 -11.86 2.38
N ALA A 43 4.09 -11.18 1.45
CA ALA A 43 4.23 -9.72 1.48
C ALA A 43 2.88 -9.01 1.45
N PHE A 44 1.93 -9.52 0.65
CA PHE A 44 0.57 -9.01 0.58
C PHE A 44 -0.16 -9.08 1.93
N PHE A 45 -0.14 -10.22 2.61
CA PHE A 45 -0.82 -10.36 3.90
C PHE A 45 -0.17 -9.52 4.99
N GLN A 46 1.16 -9.37 4.96
CA GLN A 46 1.87 -8.46 5.85
C GLN A 46 1.42 -7.01 5.62
N ALA A 47 1.49 -6.50 4.39
CA ALA A 47 1.09 -5.12 4.09
C ALA A 47 -0.41 -4.87 4.32
N LYS A 48 -1.27 -5.86 4.01
CA LYS A 48 -2.71 -5.80 4.32
C LYS A 48 -2.96 -5.64 5.82
N SER A 49 -2.19 -6.31 6.68
CA SER A 49 -2.33 -6.16 8.13
C SER A 49 -2.08 -4.72 8.59
N TYR A 50 -1.09 -4.04 8.03
CA TYR A 50 -0.82 -2.63 8.31
C TYR A 50 -1.91 -1.72 7.77
N ALA A 51 -2.37 -1.97 6.53
CA ALA A 51 -3.41 -1.15 5.89
C ALA A 51 -4.72 -1.20 6.67
N LEU A 52 -5.12 -2.37 7.17
CA LEU A 52 -6.28 -2.52 8.04
C LEU A 52 -6.09 -1.79 9.38
N ARG A 53 -4.90 -1.89 9.98
CA ARG A 53 -4.59 -1.24 11.26
C ARG A 53 -4.60 0.29 11.18
N LEU A 54 -4.14 0.85 10.06
CA LEU A 54 -4.05 2.28 9.82
C LEU A 54 -5.24 2.85 9.02
N ALA A 55 -6.31 2.07 8.86
CA ALA A 55 -7.51 2.44 8.09
C ALA A 55 -7.18 3.04 6.70
N SER A 56 -6.18 2.46 6.02
CA SER A 56 -5.67 2.99 4.76
C SER A 56 -6.57 2.68 3.58
N ALA A 57 -6.59 3.57 2.57
CA ALA A 57 -7.37 3.34 1.35
C ALA A 57 -6.67 2.37 0.37
N GLY A 58 -5.41 2.02 0.63
CA GLY A 58 -4.64 1.09 -0.17
C GLY A 58 -3.22 0.90 0.37
N PHE A 59 -2.50 -0.05 -0.22
CA PHE A 59 -1.06 -0.23 -0.01
C PHE A 59 -0.37 -0.66 -1.30
N ALA A 60 0.94 -0.45 -1.34
CA ALA A 60 1.82 -0.92 -2.39
C ALA A 60 2.91 -1.84 -1.83
N LEU A 61 3.23 -2.89 -2.58
CA LEU A 61 4.45 -3.68 -2.42
C LEU A 61 5.44 -3.19 -3.48
N VAL A 62 6.65 -2.84 -3.07
CA VAL A 62 7.69 -2.33 -3.98
C VAL A 62 8.88 -3.27 -3.94
N ALA A 63 9.28 -3.80 -5.10
CA ALA A 63 10.44 -4.69 -5.23
C ALA A 63 11.16 -4.52 -6.57
N VAL A 64 12.31 -5.17 -6.76
CA VAL A 64 13.07 -5.09 -8.02
C VAL A 64 12.28 -5.55 -9.24
N GLU A 65 11.28 -6.40 -9.07
CA GLU A 65 10.36 -6.82 -10.14
C GLU A 65 9.33 -5.75 -10.55
N GLY A 66 8.95 -4.85 -9.63
CA GLY A 66 7.95 -3.83 -9.89
C GLY A 66 7.19 -3.41 -8.64
N VAL A 67 6.01 -2.83 -8.88
CA VAL A 67 5.11 -2.33 -7.84
C VAL A 67 3.75 -3.01 -7.95
N TRP A 68 3.29 -3.61 -6.85
CA TRP A 68 1.95 -4.15 -6.74
C TRP A 68 1.08 -3.26 -5.88
N VAL A 69 -0.16 -3.02 -6.28
CA VAL A 69 -1.08 -2.13 -5.56
C VAL A 69 -2.37 -2.86 -5.22
N SER A 70 -2.77 -2.79 -3.95
CA SER A 70 -4.05 -3.26 -3.45
C SER A 70 -4.83 -2.12 -2.82
N LEU A 71 -6.16 -2.16 -2.95
CA LEU A 71 -7.04 -1.04 -2.62
C LEU A 71 -8.17 -1.50 -1.71
N ALA A 72 -8.53 -0.64 -0.76
CA ALA A 72 -9.60 -0.91 0.20
C ALA A 72 -10.96 -1.06 -0.48
N ARG A 73 -11.22 -0.31 -1.57
CA ARG A 73 -12.47 -0.43 -2.35
C ARG A 73 -12.66 -1.81 -3.00
N GLU A 74 -11.56 -2.52 -3.24
CA GLU A 74 -11.55 -3.90 -3.72
C GLU A 74 -11.44 -4.90 -2.56
N GLN A 75 -11.74 -4.45 -1.32
CA GLN A 75 -11.67 -5.24 -0.08
C GLN A 75 -10.29 -5.86 0.20
N PHE A 76 -9.23 -5.29 -0.38
CA PHE A 76 -7.91 -5.89 -0.39
C PHE A 76 -7.96 -7.36 -0.85
N ALA A 77 -8.61 -7.62 -1.98
CA ALA A 77 -8.64 -8.92 -2.62
C ALA A 77 -7.34 -9.19 -3.38
N PHE A 78 -6.74 -10.36 -3.17
CA PHE A 78 -5.44 -10.72 -3.76
C PHE A 78 -5.52 -10.84 -5.29
N ASP A 79 -6.64 -11.37 -5.82
CA ASP A 79 -6.90 -11.50 -7.25
C ASP A 79 -7.12 -10.16 -7.96
N LYS A 80 -7.33 -9.06 -7.21
CA LYS A 80 -7.48 -7.70 -7.72
C LYS A 80 -6.20 -6.88 -7.66
N LEU A 81 -5.06 -7.52 -7.37
CA LEU A 81 -3.78 -6.85 -7.22
C LEU A 81 -3.31 -6.30 -8.57
N LEU A 82 -3.12 -4.99 -8.64
CA LEU A 82 -2.57 -4.32 -9.83
C LEU A 82 -1.06 -4.45 -9.83
N HIS A 83 -0.44 -4.68 -10.99
CA HIS A 83 1.02 -4.74 -11.13
C HIS A 83 1.52 -3.71 -12.13
N PHE A 84 2.52 -2.94 -11.73
CA PHE A 84 3.22 -1.98 -12.56
C PHE A 84 4.70 -2.37 -12.64
N SER A 85 5.19 -2.68 -13.83
CA SER A 85 6.62 -2.87 -14.05
C SER A 85 7.37 -1.54 -13.94
N TRP A 86 8.67 -1.59 -13.64
CA TRP A 86 9.51 -0.39 -13.65
C TRP A 86 9.53 0.31 -15.02
N ALA A 87 9.47 -0.45 -16.11
CA ALA A 87 9.37 0.12 -17.46
C ALA A 87 8.06 0.87 -17.68
N THR A 88 6.95 0.37 -17.13
CA THR A 88 5.65 1.06 -17.14
C THR A 88 5.70 2.34 -16.31
N LEU A 89 6.33 2.30 -15.13
CA LEU A 89 6.44 3.47 -14.25
C LEU A 89 7.42 4.53 -14.75
N ALA A 90 8.37 4.16 -15.61
CA ALA A 90 9.23 5.13 -16.30
C ALA A 90 8.45 6.01 -17.29
N GLN A 91 7.25 5.58 -17.71
CA GLN A 91 6.35 6.36 -18.57
C GLN A 91 5.45 7.26 -17.72
N THR A 92 5.20 8.49 -18.20
CA THR A 92 4.38 9.48 -17.49
C THR A 92 2.98 8.97 -17.16
N GLU A 93 2.36 8.22 -18.06
CA GLU A 93 1.02 7.66 -17.88
C GLU A 93 0.97 6.60 -16.78
N GLY A 94 1.95 5.70 -16.75
CA GLY A 94 2.06 4.67 -15.72
C GLY A 94 2.28 5.28 -14.34
N PHE A 95 3.21 6.24 -14.24
CA PHE A 95 3.43 6.97 -12.99
C PHE A 95 2.19 7.76 -12.54
N SER A 96 1.54 8.48 -13.46
CA SER A 96 0.32 9.25 -13.16
C SER A 96 -0.82 8.34 -12.68
N SER A 97 -0.96 7.16 -13.27
CA SER A 97 -1.95 6.16 -12.86
C SER A 97 -1.69 5.66 -11.44
N LEU A 98 -0.45 5.29 -11.11
CA LEU A 98 -0.06 4.90 -9.76
C LEU A 98 -0.30 6.05 -8.76
N ALA A 99 0.12 7.27 -9.11
CA ALA A 99 -0.02 8.45 -8.26
C ALA A 99 -1.49 8.74 -7.92
N LYS A 100 -2.42 8.59 -8.88
CA LYS A 100 -3.87 8.75 -8.65
C LYS A 100 -4.44 7.73 -7.66
N LEU A 101 -3.89 6.51 -7.60
CA LEU A 101 -4.31 5.50 -6.64
C LEU A 101 -3.87 5.85 -5.21
N CYS A 102 -2.65 6.39 -5.07
CA CYS A 102 -2.06 6.76 -3.79
C CYS A 102 -2.56 8.11 -3.25
N ALA A 103 -2.93 9.04 -4.14
CA ALA A 103 -3.30 10.39 -3.78
C ALA A 103 -4.59 10.47 -2.94
N LYS A 104 -4.68 11.50 -2.09
CA LYS A 104 -5.92 11.87 -1.39
C LYS A 104 -6.97 12.24 -2.44
N SER A 105 -8.16 11.64 -2.37
CA SER A 105 -9.30 12.12 -3.16
C SER A 105 -9.55 13.57 -2.76
N ARG A 106 -9.60 14.46 -3.75
CA ARG A 106 -9.81 15.91 -3.55
C ARG A 106 -11.18 16.26 -2.94
N LEU A 107 -12.01 15.26 -2.61
CA LEU A 107 -13.39 15.39 -2.14
C LEU A 107 -13.54 15.52 -0.61
N GLU A 108 -12.45 15.49 0.16
CA GLU A 108 -12.51 15.57 1.64
C GLU A 108 -12.03 16.91 2.23
N THR A 109 -11.87 17.96 1.41
CA THR A 109 -11.52 19.31 1.88
C THR A 109 -12.69 20.31 1.75
N ALA A 110 -13.92 19.82 1.85
CA ALA A 110 -15.09 20.68 2.01
C ALA A 110 -15.79 20.32 3.33
N LYS A 111 -15.30 20.91 4.42
CA LYS A 111 -16.10 21.20 5.60
C LYS A 111 -15.52 22.41 6.31
#